data_AF-J8EQB3-F1
#
_entry.id   AF-J8EQB3-F1
#
_cell.length_a   1.000
_cell.length_b   1.000
_cell.length_c   1.000
_cell.angle_alpha   90.00
_cell.angle_beta   90.00
_cell.angle_gamma   90.00
#
_symmetry.space_group_name_H-M   'P 1'
#
loop_
_entity.id
_entity.type
_entity.pdbx_description
1 polymer ?
#
loop_
_entity_poly.entity_id
_entity_poly.type
_entity_poly.pdbx_seq_one_letter_code
_entity_poly.pdbx_strand_id
1 'polypeptide(L)'
;MIPLGILDSFLFIIFLHQNRIFNRIVAFLIRRRLPIDIGNKNGGTIFQTKNHTVYRENYLSQYVSKIIKDTKLSFTENIRITPHFFRHFYVQYLYDYKGLTPHVIAAAVGHKNDRTTKENYLKQRLTKGNDAGNLIMEDEF
;
A
#
# COMPACT_ATOMS: atom_id res chain seq x y z
N MET A 1 -16.13 17.62 6.29
CA MET A 1 -15.20 16.71 6.99
C MET A 1 -15.25 15.37 6.26
N ILE A 2 -14.29 15.07 5.40
CA ILE A 2 -14.25 13.84 4.57
C ILE A 2 -13.29 12.86 5.26
N PRO A 3 -13.61 11.56 5.40
CA PRO A 3 -12.78 10.64 6.17
C PRO A 3 -11.48 10.33 5.42
N LEU A 4 -10.35 10.50 6.11
CA LEU A 4 -8.97 10.27 5.68
C LEU A 4 -8.64 8.82 5.23
N GLY A 5 -9.60 7.90 5.12
CA GLY A 5 -9.34 6.46 5.09
C GLY A 5 -8.76 5.89 3.78
N ILE A 6 -8.99 6.55 2.64
CA ILE A 6 -8.68 5.95 1.31
C ILE A 6 -7.40 6.54 0.71
N LEU A 7 -7.06 7.79 1.06
CA LEU A 7 -5.86 8.47 0.56
C LEU A 7 -4.58 8.01 1.29
N ASP A 8 -4.64 7.68 2.58
CA ASP A 8 -3.44 7.32 3.36
C ASP A 8 -2.78 6.00 2.92
N SER A 9 -3.55 5.07 2.36
CA SER A 9 -3.01 3.78 1.88
C SER A 9 -2.28 3.91 0.53
N PHE A 10 -2.80 4.78 -0.35
CA PHE A 10 -2.25 4.99 -1.70
C PHE A 10 -1.10 6.00 -1.70
N LEU A 11 -1.14 6.99 -0.80
CA LEU A 11 -0.10 8.01 -0.69
C LEU A 11 1.20 7.44 -0.10
N PHE A 12 1.17 6.31 0.60
CA PHE A 12 2.37 5.81 1.27
C PHE A 12 3.31 4.99 0.36
N ILE A 13 2.79 4.40 -0.72
CA ILE A 13 3.60 3.79 -1.80
C ILE A 13 4.44 4.87 -2.52
N ILE A 14 4.06 6.16 -2.41
CA ILE A 14 4.76 7.30 -3.02
C ILE A 14 6.19 7.48 -2.46
N PHE A 15 6.48 6.98 -1.26
CA PHE A 15 7.72 7.32 -0.56
C PHE A 15 8.98 6.63 -1.09
N LEU A 16 8.86 5.55 -1.90
CA LEU A 16 10.05 4.83 -2.36
C LEU A 16 10.78 5.48 -3.53
N HIS A 17 10.10 6.24 -4.41
CA HIS A 17 10.69 6.93 -5.56
C HIS A 17 9.98 8.26 -5.78
N GLN A 18 10.22 9.22 -4.89
CA GLN A 18 9.49 10.49 -4.81
C GLN A 18 9.38 11.19 -6.17
N ASN A 19 10.49 11.27 -6.92
CA ASN A 19 10.52 11.91 -8.25
C ASN A 19 9.73 11.14 -9.33
N ARG A 20 9.87 9.82 -9.41
CA ARG A 20 9.16 9.05 -10.45
C ARG A 20 7.65 9.03 -10.23
N ILE A 21 7.24 8.90 -8.97
CA ILE A 21 5.82 8.83 -8.63
C ILE A 21 5.17 10.21 -8.77
N PHE A 22 5.85 11.27 -8.33
CA PHE A 22 5.43 12.65 -8.59
C PHE A 22 5.25 12.90 -10.09
N ASN A 23 6.23 12.52 -10.93
CA ASN A 23 6.13 12.68 -12.39
C ASN A 23 4.94 11.92 -12.99
N ARG A 24 4.62 10.72 -12.47
CA ARG A 24 3.43 9.96 -12.92
C ARG A 24 2.13 10.64 -12.50
N ILE A 25 2.08 11.26 -11.32
CA ILE A 25 0.92 12.03 -10.86
C ILE A 25 0.74 13.28 -11.73
N VAL A 26 1.81 14.04 -11.98
CA VAL A 26 1.78 15.21 -12.87
C VAL A 26 1.31 14.82 -14.28
N ALA A 27 1.85 13.74 -14.84
CA ALA A 27 1.42 13.22 -16.14
C ALA A 27 -0.05 12.76 -16.16
N PHE A 28 -0.59 12.27 -15.04
CA PHE A 28 -2.02 12.01 -14.91
C PHE A 28 -2.82 13.31 -14.92
N LEU A 29 -2.44 14.31 -14.13
CA LEU A 29 -3.14 15.60 -14.03
C LEU A 29 -3.18 16.32 -15.39
N ILE A 30 -2.05 16.38 -16.10
CA ILE A 30 -1.97 16.98 -17.46
C ILE A 30 -2.94 16.29 -18.43
N ARG A 31 -2.95 14.95 -18.47
CA ARG A 31 -3.87 14.19 -19.33
C ARG A 31 -5.34 14.43 -19.00
N ARG A 32 -5.65 14.82 -17.76
CA ARG A 32 -7.00 15.14 -17.29
C ARG A 32 -7.33 16.62 -17.35
N ARG A 33 -6.40 17.45 -17.88
CA ARG A 33 -6.51 18.91 -17.90
C ARG A 33 -6.79 19.48 -16.50
N LEU A 34 -6.20 18.85 -15.49
CA LEU A 34 -6.29 19.29 -14.10
C LEU A 34 -5.10 20.19 -13.75
N PRO A 35 -5.25 21.10 -12.78
CA PRO A 35 -4.13 21.87 -12.25
C PRO A 35 -3.01 20.96 -11.73
N ILE A 36 -1.77 21.30 -12.05
CA ILE A 36 -0.57 20.60 -11.57
C ILE A 36 -0.12 21.09 -10.18
N ASP A 37 -0.78 22.12 -9.63
CA ASP A 37 -0.57 22.57 -8.25
C ASP A 37 -1.18 21.53 -7.29
N ILE A 38 -0.33 20.59 -6.84
CA ILE A 38 -0.67 19.56 -5.87
C ILE A 38 -0.68 20.19 -4.48
N GLY A 39 -1.66 21.07 -4.24
CA GLY A 39 -1.81 21.82 -3.01
C GLY A 39 -3.28 21.96 -2.62
N ASN A 40 -3.59 21.71 -1.35
CA ASN A 40 -4.94 21.85 -0.80
C ASN A 40 -5.30 23.33 -0.55
N LYS A 41 -5.20 24.18 -1.58
CA LYS A 41 -5.77 25.54 -1.45
C LYS A 41 -7.30 25.52 -1.62
N ASN A 42 -7.84 24.52 -2.34
CA ASN A 42 -9.26 24.45 -2.72
C ASN A 42 -9.95 23.10 -2.44
N GLY A 43 -9.39 22.19 -1.63
CA GLY A 43 -10.09 20.97 -1.20
C GLY A 43 -10.29 19.88 -2.27
N GLY A 44 -9.70 20.02 -3.46
CA GLY A 44 -9.84 19.06 -4.56
C GLY A 44 -9.06 17.75 -4.36
N THR A 45 -9.52 16.65 -4.95
CA THR A 45 -8.81 15.37 -4.93
C THR A 45 -7.80 15.29 -6.07
N ILE A 46 -6.63 14.67 -5.83
CA ILE A 46 -5.58 14.49 -6.86
C ILE A 46 -6.08 13.60 -7.99
N PHE A 47 -6.78 12.51 -7.65
CA PHE A 47 -7.35 11.58 -8.62
C PHE A 47 -8.84 11.82 -8.77
N GLN A 48 -9.27 12.16 -9.99
CA GLN A 48 -10.66 12.46 -10.31
C GLN A 48 -11.11 11.71 -11.57
N THR A 49 -12.41 11.41 -11.63
CA THR A 49 -13.07 10.87 -12.83
C THR A 49 -13.10 11.92 -13.96
N LYS A 50 -13.57 11.53 -15.15
CA LYS A 50 -13.69 12.45 -16.29
C LYS A 50 -14.68 13.58 -16.03
N ASN A 51 -15.55 13.40 -15.03
CA ASN A 51 -16.56 14.36 -14.61
C ASN A 51 -16.10 15.16 -13.38
N HIS A 52 -14.78 15.18 -13.07
CA HIS A 52 -14.20 15.92 -11.94
C HIS A 52 -14.73 15.50 -10.55
N THR A 53 -15.17 14.24 -10.42
CA THR A 53 -15.62 13.67 -9.14
C THR A 53 -14.59 12.68 -8.58
N VAL A 54 -14.70 12.39 -7.29
CA VAL A 54 -13.83 11.41 -6.61
C VAL A 54 -14.11 10.00 -7.12
N TYR A 55 -13.05 9.20 -7.31
CA TYR A 55 -13.21 7.78 -7.58
C TYR A 55 -13.80 7.05 -6.36
N ARG A 56 -14.79 6.19 -6.61
CA ARG A 56 -15.34 5.31 -5.57
C ARG A 56 -14.35 4.20 -5.25
N GLU A 57 -14.26 3.81 -3.99
CA GLU A 57 -13.37 2.74 -3.51
C GLU A 57 -13.60 1.42 -4.27
N ASN A 58 -14.86 0.98 -4.35
CA ASN A 58 -15.24 -0.25 -5.05
C ASN A 58 -14.82 -0.24 -6.52
N TYR A 59 -14.92 0.93 -7.17
CA TYR A 59 -14.50 1.08 -8.56
C TYR A 59 -12.98 0.89 -8.69
N LEU A 60 -12.18 1.53 -7.82
CA LEU A 60 -10.73 1.39 -7.84
C LEU A 60 -10.30 -0.05 -7.55
N SER A 61 -10.95 -0.72 -6.59
CA SER A 61 -10.65 -2.12 -6.29
C SER A 61 -10.94 -3.03 -7.49
N GLN A 62 -12.09 -2.87 -8.14
CA GLN A 62 -12.44 -3.65 -9.33
C GLN A 62 -11.49 -3.37 -10.48
N TYR A 63 -11.13 -2.11 -10.68
CA TYR A 63 -10.21 -1.69 -11.74
C TYR A 63 -8.83 -2.32 -11.58
N VAL A 64 -8.26 -2.30 -10.38
CA VAL A 64 -6.97 -2.93 -10.07
C VAL A 64 -7.04 -4.44 -10.29
N SER A 65 -8.06 -5.11 -9.73
CA SER A 65 -8.22 -6.56 -9.92
C SER A 65 -8.37 -6.93 -11.40
N LYS A 66 -9.06 -6.12 -12.20
CA LYS A 66 -9.18 -6.31 -13.64
C LYS A 66 -7.82 -6.19 -14.33
N ILE A 67 -7.07 -5.11 -14.09
CA ILE A 67 -5.75 -4.91 -14.71
C ILE A 67 -4.83 -6.10 -14.42
N ILE A 68 -4.79 -6.55 -13.16
CA ILE A 68 -3.94 -7.68 -12.77
C ILE A 68 -4.36 -8.96 -13.49
N LYS A 69 -5.66 -9.26 -13.56
CA LYS A 69 -6.15 -10.41 -14.33
C LYS A 69 -5.76 -10.32 -15.81
N ASP A 70 -5.84 -9.13 -16.39
CA ASP A 70 -5.52 -8.88 -17.80
C ASP A 70 -4.01 -9.06 -18.10
N THR A 71 -3.13 -9.02 -17.10
CA THR A 71 -1.69 -9.31 -17.28
C THR A 71 -1.38 -10.77 -17.59
N LYS A 72 -2.32 -11.70 -17.30
CA LYS A 72 -2.14 -13.16 -17.50
C LYS A 72 -0.87 -13.73 -16.84
N LEU A 73 -0.46 -13.15 -15.71
CA LEU A 73 0.66 -13.68 -14.94
C LEU A 73 0.25 -14.98 -14.27
N SER A 74 1.00 -16.06 -14.50
CA SER A 74 0.68 -17.41 -14.02
C SER A 74 0.46 -17.50 -12.51
N PHE A 75 1.23 -16.73 -11.72
CA PHE A 75 1.09 -16.70 -10.25
C PHE A 75 -0.19 -16.00 -9.75
N THR A 76 -0.97 -15.37 -10.63
CA THR A 76 -2.20 -14.63 -10.28
C THR A 76 -3.49 -15.38 -10.61
N GLU A 77 -3.42 -16.52 -11.32
CA GLU A 77 -4.58 -17.22 -11.86
C GLU A 77 -5.59 -17.64 -10.77
N ASN A 78 -5.10 -18.01 -9.59
CA ASN A 78 -5.92 -18.50 -8.48
C ASN A 78 -5.95 -17.56 -7.27
N ILE A 79 -5.48 -16.31 -7.42
CA ILE A 79 -5.33 -15.36 -6.32
C ILE A 79 -6.06 -14.06 -6.64
N ARG A 80 -6.98 -13.66 -5.76
CA ARG A 80 -7.62 -12.35 -5.85
C ARG A 80 -6.67 -11.27 -5.33
N ILE A 81 -6.02 -10.57 -6.26
CA ILE A 81 -5.19 -9.40 -5.93
C ILE A 81 -6.07 -8.14 -5.88
N THR A 82 -6.14 -7.53 -4.69
CA THR A 82 -6.86 -6.27 -4.42
C THR A 82 -5.87 -5.14 -4.12
N PRO A 83 -6.28 -3.86 -4.11
CA PRO A 83 -5.40 -2.77 -3.67
C PRO A 83 -4.76 -3.00 -2.30
N HIS A 84 -5.50 -3.62 -1.37
CA HIS A 84 -5.01 -3.91 -0.02
C HIS A 84 -3.86 -4.95 -0.01
N PHE A 85 -3.85 -5.88 -0.98
CA PHE A 85 -2.75 -6.83 -1.16
C PHE A 85 -1.40 -6.10 -1.34
N PHE A 86 -1.37 -5.02 -2.12
CA PHE A 86 -0.16 -4.22 -2.30
C PHE A 86 0.28 -3.52 -1.01
N ARG A 87 -0.66 -3.11 -0.15
CA ARG A 87 -0.35 -2.57 1.18
C ARG A 87 0.28 -3.64 2.07
N HIS A 88 -0.23 -4.87 2.03
CA HIS A 88 0.39 -6.01 2.73
C HIS A 88 1.80 -6.29 2.25
N PHE A 89 1.98 -6.41 0.94
CA PHE A 89 3.29 -6.62 0.33
C PHE A 89 4.27 -5.52 0.74
N TYR A 90 3.86 -4.26 0.71
CA TYR A 90 4.73 -3.14 1.08
C TYR A 90 5.19 -3.20 2.54
N VAL A 91 4.28 -3.49 3.48
CA VAL A 91 4.62 -3.66 4.90
C VAL A 91 5.59 -4.83 5.11
N GLN A 92 5.34 -5.97 4.45
CA GLN A 92 6.23 -7.14 4.53
C GLN A 92 7.58 -6.85 3.90
N TYR A 93 7.64 -6.10 2.79
CA TYR A 93 8.88 -5.70 2.15
C TYR A 93 9.76 -4.84 3.08
N LEU A 94 9.15 -3.87 3.77
CA LEU A 94 9.87 -3.03 4.74
C LEU A 94 10.41 -3.84 5.92
N TYR A 95 9.68 -4.86 6.35
CA TYR A 95 10.12 -5.73 7.43
C TYR A 95 11.22 -6.70 6.96
N ASP A 96 10.92 -7.56 5.98
CA ASP A 96 11.77 -8.66 5.54
C ASP A 96 13.06 -8.16 4.86
N TYR A 97 13.00 -7.09 4.06
CA TYR A 97 14.13 -6.66 3.21
C TYR A 97 14.77 -5.34 3.62
N LYS A 98 14.08 -4.52 4.41
CA LYS A 98 14.66 -3.28 4.97
C LYS A 98 14.99 -3.39 6.45
N GLY A 99 14.61 -4.49 7.11
CA GLY A 99 14.91 -4.73 8.52
C GLY A 99 14.25 -3.70 9.44
N LEU A 100 13.19 -3.02 8.99
CA LEU A 100 12.55 -1.99 9.79
C LEU A 100 11.70 -2.61 10.90
N THR A 101 11.73 -1.98 12.05
CA THR A 101 10.94 -2.44 13.20
C THR A 101 9.46 -2.13 13.00
N PRO A 102 8.54 -2.94 13.59
CA PRO A 102 7.10 -2.77 13.38
C PRO A 102 6.55 -1.38 13.74
N HIS A 103 7.15 -0.68 14.72
CA HIS A 103 6.72 0.66 15.12
C HIS A 103 7.06 1.72 14.06
N VAL A 104 8.26 1.64 13.46
CA VAL A 104 8.66 2.51 12.34
C VAL A 104 7.74 2.26 11.15
N ILE A 105 7.47 0.99 10.82
CA ILE A 105 6.59 0.64 9.72
C ILE A 105 5.16 1.13 9.97
N ALA A 106 4.64 1.02 11.21
CA ALA A 106 3.32 1.52 11.58
C ALA A 106 3.19 3.03 11.38
N ALA A 107 4.18 3.80 11.84
CA ALA A 107 4.25 5.25 11.63
C ALA A 107 4.31 5.59 10.14
N ALA A 108 5.08 4.81 9.38
CA ALA A 108 5.18 4.93 7.94
C ALA A 108 3.78 4.75 7.31
N VAL A 109 3.15 3.59 7.43
CA VAL A 109 1.87 3.33 6.76
C VAL A 109 0.64 3.99 7.41
N GLY A 110 0.82 4.93 8.35
CA GLY A 110 -0.25 5.69 8.99
C GLY A 110 -1.15 4.88 9.93
N HIS A 111 -0.63 3.78 10.52
CA HIS A 111 -1.37 3.05 11.53
C HIS A 111 -1.27 3.77 12.88
N LYS A 112 -2.43 3.97 13.54
CA LYS A 112 -2.50 4.57 14.87
C LYS A 112 -1.78 3.76 15.96
N ASN A 113 -1.59 2.46 15.73
CA ASN A 113 -1.02 1.53 16.69
C ASN A 113 -0.18 0.47 15.95
N ASP A 114 0.98 0.12 16.50
CA ASP A 114 1.88 -0.90 15.95
C ASP A 114 1.28 -2.31 15.99
N ARG A 115 0.33 -2.56 16.90
CA ARG A 115 -0.47 -3.77 16.99
C ARG A 115 -1.16 -4.09 15.66
N THR A 116 -1.72 -3.10 14.97
CA THR A 116 -2.36 -3.32 13.66
C THR A 116 -1.35 -3.85 12.65
N THR A 117 -0.14 -3.30 12.61
CA THR A 117 0.95 -3.77 11.73
C THR A 117 1.38 -5.19 12.12
N LYS A 118 1.58 -5.46 13.41
CA LYS A 118 2.00 -6.77 13.91
C LYS A 118 0.95 -7.86 13.64
N GLU A 119 -0.31 -7.63 13.99
CA GLU A 119 -1.38 -8.64 13.93
C GLU A 119 -1.92 -8.85 12.51
N ASN A 120 -2.10 -7.78 11.74
CA ASN A 120 -2.77 -7.90 10.43
C ASN A 120 -1.77 -8.11 9.29
N TYR A 121 -0.54 -7.62 9.42
CA TYR A 121 0.42 -7.59 8.30
C TYR A 121 1.63 -8.52 8.50
N LEU A 122 2.12 -8.65 9.74
CA LEU A 122 3.37 -9.36 10.04
C LEU A 122 3.18 -10.65 10.87
N LYS A 123 1.95 -11.00 11.28
CA LYS A 123 1.69 -12.11 12.21
C LYS A 123 2.39 -13.41 11.80
N GLN A 124 2.22 -13.85 10.56
CA GLN A 124 2.84 -15.08 10.07
C GLN A 124 4.37 -15.01 10.05
N ARG A 125 4.95 -13.83 9.79
CA ARG A 125 6.41 -13.62 9.78
C ARG A 125 6.98 -13.69 11.19
N LEU A 126 6.32 -13.01 12.14
CA LEU A 126 6.72 -12.99 13.55
C LEU A 126 6.57 -14.37 14.20
N THR A 127 5.48 -15.10 13.90
CA THR A 127 5.29 -16.46 14.41
C THR A 127 6.33 -17.44 13.85
N LYS A 128 6.73 -17.31 12.57
CA LYS A 128 7.81 -18.14 12.01
C LYS A 128 9.19 -17.81 12.58
N GLY A 129 9.47 -16.52 12.78
CA GLY A 129 10.75 -16.07 13.35
C GLY A 129 10.92 -16.44 14.82
N ASN A 130 9.81 -16.50 15.57
CA ASN A 130 9.79 -16.82 17.01
C ASN A 130 9.26 -18.23 17.30
N ASP A 131 9.28 -19.14 16.33
CA ASP A 131 8.89 -20.51 16.58
C ASP A 131 9.85 -21.13 17.60
N ALA A 132 9.32 -21.69 18.68
CA ALA A 132 10.13 -22.19 19.80
C ALA A 132 11.10 -23.29 19.36
N GLY A 133 10.75 -24.04 18.30
CA GLY A 133 11.64 -25.02 17.69
C GLY A 133 12.89 -24.42 17.02
N ASN A 134 12.88 -23.14 16.67
CA ASN A 134 14.06 -22.43 16.12
C ASN A 134 14.94 -21.80 17.21
N LEU A 135 14.49 -21.81 18.48
CA LEU A 135 15.24 -21.26 19.62
C LEU A 135 16.08 -22.32 20.33
N ILE A 136 15.78 -23.59 20.11
CA ILE A 136 16.57 -24.71 20.63
C ILE A 136 17.66 -25.00 19.59
N MET A 137 18.91 -24.76 19.98
CA MET A 137 20.06 -25.02 19.11
C MET A 137 20.37 -26.52 19.11
N GLU A 138 20.89 -27.05 17.98
CA GLU A 138 21.21 -28.49 17.85
C GLU A 138 22.21 -28.99 18.90
N ASP A 139 22.97 -28.10 19.53
CA ASP A 139 23.95 -28.39 20.58
C ASP A 139 23.35 -28.48 21.99
N GLU A 140 22.05 -28.27 22.16
CA GLU A 140 21.34 -28.46 23.44
C GLU A 140 20.89 -29.91 23.70
N PHE A 141 21.24 -30.87 22.81
CA PHE A 141 20.93 -32.31 22.95
C PHE A 141 22.14 -33.23 22.71
#